data_AF-A0AA95E1V1-F1
#
_entry.id   AF-A0AA95E1V1-F1
#
_cell.length_a   1.000
_cell.length_b   1.000
_cell.length_c   1.000
_cell.angle_alpha   90.00
_cell.angle_beta   90.00
_cell.angle_gamma   90.00
#
_symmetry.space_group_name_H-M   'P 1'
#
loop_
_entity.id
_entity.type
_entity.pdbx_description
1 polymer ?
#
loop_
_entity_poly.entity_id
_entity_poly.type
_entity_poly.pdbx_seq_one_letter_code
_entity_poly.pdbx_strand_id
1 'polypeptide(L)'
;MSVLKSIIKLDARVAGYEGEPVRIMAITLPDSGKIQIAKLADWREPVTPQDDVVVITDTPQITEHWSMAFYEREDIKDLLRTYLECKRSGLIKINDGLRMYDPDQVMQTAKVDERGQVMEFDSNVTNGHLAVLLAVWGARKAYGGYVTTDRAEADIDDDSALSGYANDNDFDAMMPFSVGG
;
A
#
# COMPACT_ATOMS: atom_id res chain seq x y z
N MET A 1 -20.39 -19.22 1.85
CA MET A 1 -20.69 -17.83 1.42
C MET A 1 -19.47 -17.31 0.67
N SER A 2 -19.64 -16.57 -0.43
CA SER A 2 -18.50 -15.90 -1.08
C SER A 2 -18.31 -14.54 -0.42
N VAL A 3 -17.19 -14.35 0.27
CA VAL A 3 -16.76 -13.00 0.66
C VAL A 3 -16.60 -12.20 -0.64
N LEU A 4 -17.20 -11.02 -0.70
CA LEU A 4 -17.00 -10.10 -1.81
C LEU A 4 -15.53 -9.67 -1.79
N LYS A 5 -14.76 -10.02 -2.82
CA LYS A 5 -13.39 -9.53 -2.97
C LYS A 5 -13.46 -8.02 -3.19
N SER A 6 -13.17 -7.25 -2.15
CA SER A 6 -12.99 -5.80 -2.25
C SER A 6 -11.82 -5.54 -3.20
N ILE A 7 -12.09 -4.99 -4.38
CA ILE A 7 -11.03 -4.60 -5.32
C ILE A 7 -10.65 -3.17 -4.98
N ILE A 8 -9.41 -2.94 -4.58
CA ILE A 8 -8.90 -1.57 -4.37
C ILE A 8 -8.42 -1.05 -5.72
N LYS A 9 -8.99 0.08 -6.15
CA LYS A 9 -8.57 0.83 -7.33
C LYS A 9 -7.42 1.77 -6.96
N LEU A 10 -6.52 1.99 -7.90
CA LEU A 10 -5.35 2.84 -7.74
C LEU A 10 -5.31 3.84 -8.90
N ASP A 11 -5.31 5.14 -8.60
CA ASP A 11 -5.19 6.23 -9.56
C ASP A 11 -3.80 6.86 -9.39
N ALA A 12 -2.84 6.41 -10.20
CA ALA A 12 -1.45 6.88 -10.14
C ALA A 12 -1.25 8.04 -11.13
N ARG A 13 -0.88 9.22 -10.61
CA ARG A 13 -0.75 10.49 -11.36
C ARG A 13 0.65 11.07 -11.24
N VAL A 14 1.38 11.07 -12.35
CA VAL A 14 2.78 11.50 -12.41
C VAL A 14 2.99 12.63 -13.41
N ALA A 15 3.72 13.67 -13.01
CA ALA A 15 4.06 14.82 -13.88
C ALA A 15 5.46 15.45 -13.62
N GLY A 16 6.27 14.90 -12.71
CA GLY A 16 7.57 15.44 -12.31
C GLY A 16 8.79 14.89 -13.07
N TYR A 17 8.59 13.91 -13.95
CA TYR A 17 9.64 13.24 -14.75
C TYR A 17 9.49 13.55 -16.25
N GLU A 18 10.35 12.95 -17.09
CA GLU A 18 10.37 13.22 -18.53
C GLU A 18 9.08 12.73 -19.25
N GLY A 19 8.69 13.48 -20.28
CA GLY A 19 7.52 13.20 -21.12
C GLY A 19 6.25 13.94 -20.69
N GLU A 20 5.14 13.63 -21.35
CA GLU A 20 3.82 14.16 -20.98
C GLU A 20 3.39 13.66 -19.58
N PRO A 21 2.54 14.40 -18.84
CA PRO A 21 1.92 13.91 -17.62
C PRO A 21 1.11 12.64 -17.86
N VAL A 22 1.26 11.64 -16.99
CA VAL A 22 0.64 10.32 -17.14
C VAL A 22 -0.26 9.98 -15.97
N ARG A 23 -1.45 9.48 -16.30
CA ARG A 23 -2.37 8.85 -15.35
C ARG A 23 -2.59 7.39 -15.69
N ILE A 24 -2.25 6.51 -14.77
CA ILE A 24 -2.46 5.06 -14.87
C ILE A 24 -3.48 4.61 -13.83
N MET A 25 -4.50 3.91 -14.31
CA MET A 25 -5.41 3.17 -13.44
C MET A 25 -4.89 1.75 -13.26
N ALA A 26 -4.73 1.33 -12.01
CA ALA A 26 -4.43 -0.04 -11.62
C ALA A 26 -5.46 -0.55 -10.61
N ILE A 27 -5.44 -1.86 -10.36
CA ILE A 27 -6.22 -2.50 -9.30
C ILE A 27 -5.33 -3.44 -8.51
N THR A 28 -5.64 -3.61 -7.23
CA THR A 28 -5.04 -4.66 -6.39
C THR A 28 -6.12 -5.51 -5.73
N LEU A 29 -5.82 -6.80 -5.55
CA LEU A 29 -6.66 -7.75 -4.84
C LEU A 29 -6.09 -7.95 -3.41
N PRO A 30 -6.77 -7.47 -2.35
CA PRO A 30 -6.27 -7.53 -0.98
C PRO A 30 -6.13 -8.96 -0.42
N ASP A 31 -6.80 -9.94 -1.03
CA ASP A 31 -6.71 -11.35 -0.64
C ASP A 31 -5.37 -12.02 -1.01
N SER A 32 -4.72 -11.51 -2.07
CA SER A 32 -3.61 -12.19 -2.74
C SER A 32 -2.44 -11.27 -3.06
N GLY A 33 -2.59 -9.96 -2.85
CA GLY A 33 -1.58 -8.94 -3.16
C GLY A 33 -1.28 -8.81 -4.65
N LYS A 34 -2.12 -9.38 -5.52
CA LYS A 34 -1.97 -9.30 -6.98
C LYS A 34 -2.32 -7.92 -7.48
N ILE A 35 -1.49 -7.39 -8.37
CA ILE A 35 -1.54 -6.03 -8.89
C ILE A 35 -1.72 -6.12 -10.40
N GLN A 36 -2.76 -5.48 -10.94
CA GLN A 36 -2.95 -5.34 -12.38
C GLN A 36 -2.89 -3.87 -12.78
N ILE A 37 -1.88 -3.53 -13.59
CA ILE A 37 -1.78 -2.22 -14.25
C ILE A 37 -2.75 -2.25 -15.43
N ALA A 38 -3.88 -1.55 -15.33
CA ALA A 38 -5.07 -1.86 -16.12
C ALA A 38 -5.18 -1.01 -17.39
N LYS A 39 -5.08 0.32 -17.30
CA LYS A 39 -5.19 1.23 -18.46
C LYS A 39 -4.53 2.59 -18.21
N LEU A 40 -4.19 3.27 -19.31
CA LEU A 40 -4.02 4.72 -19.33
C LEU A 40 -5.40 5.38 -19.15
N ALA A 41 -5.45 6.52 -18.46
CA ALA A 41 -6.65 7.35 -18.35
C ALA A 41 -6.32 8.81 -18.69
N ASP A 42 -7.35 9.64 -18.89
CA ASP A 42 -7.16 11.07 -19.15
C ASP A 42 -6.58 11.74 -17.89
N TRP A 43 -5.44 12.41 -18.05
CA TRP A 43 -4.76 13.20 -17.04
C TRP A 43 -5.66 14.31 -16.46
N ARG A 44 -6.47 14.95 -17.31
CA ARG A 44 -7.28 16.13 -16.95
C ARG A 44 -8.59 15.78 -16.27
N GLU A 45 -8.98 14.51 -16.23
CA GLU A 45 -10.19 14.08 -15.54
C GLU A 45 -9.99 14.28 -14.01
N PRO A 46 -10.90 15.02 -13.33
CA PRO A 46 -10.74 15.34 -11.92
C PRO A 46 -10.77 14.08 -11.05
N VAL A 47 -10.06 14.13 -9.93
CA VAL A 47 -10.16 13.08 -8.91
C VAL A 47 -11.56 13.15 -8.29
N THR A 48 -12.32 12.05 -8.37
CA THR A 48 -13.57 11.89 -7.64
C THR A 48 -13.32 10.99 -6.43
N PRO A 49 -13.31 11.53 -5.19
CA PRO A 49 -13.11 10.74 -3.98
C PRO A 49 -14.09 9.57 -3.90
N GLN A 50 -13.57 8.37 -3.65
CA GLN A 50 -14.29 7.11 -3.51
C GLN A 50 -13.54 6.27 -2.49
N ASP A 51 -14.27 5.60 -1.59
CA ASP A 51 -13.67 4.83 -0.48
C ASP A 51 -12.79 3.65 -0.96
N ASP A 52 -13.01 3.18 -2.19
CA ASP A 52 -12.24 2.09 -2.82
C ASP A 52 -11.11 2.57 -3.75
N VAL A 53 -10.83 3.88 -3.82
CA VAL A 53 -9.79 4.47 -4.67
C VAL A 53 -8.67 5.08 -3.84
N VAL A 54 -7.45 4.56 -4.00
CA VAL A 54 -6.22 5.20 -3.50
C VAL A 54 -5.59 6.01 -4.63
N VAL A 55 -5.44 7.31 -4.42
CA VAL A 55 -4.83 8.25 -5.38
C VAL A 55 -3.38 8.49 -4.96
N ILE A 56 -2.42 8.16 -5.83
CA ILE A 56 -0.98 8.32 -5.57
C ILE A 56 -0.40 9.32 -6.56
N THR A 57 0.38 10.30 -6.09
CA THR A 57 0.99 11.31 -6.97
C THR A 57 2.37 11.77 -6.53
N ASP A 58 3.23 12.10 -7.50
CA ASP A 58 4.52 12.77 -7.30
C ASP A 58 4.41 14.31 -7.19
N THR A 59 3.23 14.84 -7.51
CA THR A 59 2.96 16.27 -7.69
C THR A 59 1.72 16.71 -6.87
N PRO A 60 1.74 16.50 -5.53
CA PRO A 60 0.62 16.80 -4.62
C PRO A 60 0.22 18.27 -4.57
N GLN A 61 1.06 19.19 -5.09
CA GLN A 61 0.81 20.62 -5.20
C GLN A 61 -0.10 21.03 -6.36
N ILE A 62 -0.35 20.14 -7.34
CA ILE A 62 -1.27 20.37 -8.47
C ILE A 62 -2.37 19.32 -8.59
N THR A 63 -2.26 18.20 -7.88
CA THR A 63 -3.31 17.17 -7.80
C THR A 63 -4.22 17.46 -6.61
N GLU A 64 -5.50 17.72 -6.85
CA GLU A 64 -6.49 17.82 -5.76
C GLU A 64 -6.90 16.42 -5.28
N HIS A 65 -7.20 16.29 -3.98
CA HIS A 65 -7.73 15.07 -3.34
C HIS A 65 -6.87 13.79 -3.51
N TRP A 66 -5.56 13.88 -3.25
CA TRP A 66 -4.69 12.68 -3.19
C TRP A 66 -4.80 11.92 -1.86
N SER A 67 -4.55 10.61 -1.91
CA SER A 67 -4.45 9.74 -0.72
C SER A 67 -3.00 9.54 -0.28
N MET A 68 -2.06 9.62 -1.23
CA MET A 68 -0.63 9.42 -0.99
C MET A 68 0.20 10.32 -1.90
N ALA A 69 1.16 11.04 -1.30
CA ALA A 69 2.22 11.72 -2.02
C ALA A 69 3.47 10.82 -2.12
N PHE A 70 4.23 10.98 -3.19
CA PHE A 70 5.57 10.41 -3.37
C PHE A 70 6.59 11.55 -3.39
N TYR A 71 7.62 11.45 -2.55
CA TYR A 71 8.73 12.38 -2.51
C TYR A 71 10.03 11.64 -2.83
N GLU A 72 10.58 11.83 -4.02
CA GLU A 72 11.76 11.10 -4.52
C GLU A 72 12.91 10.98 -3.51
N ARG A 73 13.26 12.07 -2.81
CA ARG A 73 14.37 12.08 -1.85
C ARG A 73 14.18 11.12 -0.66
N GLU A 74 12.93 10.79 -0.34
CA GLU A 74 12.53 10.03 0.85
C GLU A 74 12.09 8.61 0.44
N ASP A 75 11.24 8.50 -0.58
CA ASP A 75 10.52 7.28 -0.93
C ASP A 75 11.20 6.41 -2.00
N ILE A 76 12.14 6.94 -2.80
CA ILE A 76 12.69 6.25 -4.00
C ILE A 76 13.23 4.84 -3.70
N LYS A 77 13.87 4.66 -2.54
CA LYS A 77 14.44 3.37 -2.11
C LYS A 77 13.36 2.35 -1.75
N ASP A 78 12.28 2.81 -1.11
CA ASP A 78 11.14 1.97 -0.75
C ASP A 78 10.31 1.60 -1.99
N LEU A 79 10.10 2.56 -2.90
CA LEU A 79 9.48 2.38 -4.21
C LEU A 79 10.17 1.27 -5.02
N LEU A 80 11.49 1.40 -5.24
CA LEU A 80 12.31 0.44 -5.98
C LEU A 80 12.31 -0.94 -5.34
N ARG A 81 12.51 -1.01 -4.01
CA ARG A 81 12.47 -2.25 -3.25
C ARG A 81 11.12 -2.95 -3.38
N THR A 82 10.03 -2.20 -3.20
CA THR A 82 8.66 -2.72 -3.27
C THR A 82 8.36 -3.29 -4.65
N TYR A 83 8.75 -2.60 -5.72
CA TYR A 83 8.61 -3.11 -7.09
C TYR A 83 9.36 -4.43 -7.29
N LEU A 84 10.64 -4.49 -6.91
CA LEU A 84 11.47 -5.70 -7.05
C LEU A 84 10.94 -6.89 -6.25
N GLU A 85 10.46 -6.66 -5.02
CA GLU A 85 9.83 -7.71 -4.20
C GLU A 85 8.54 -8.25 -4.84
N CYS A 86 7.68 -7.36 -5.37
CA CYS A 86 6.43 -7.75 -6.04
C CYS A 86 6.68 -8.48 -7.37
N LYS A 87 7.64 -8.00 -8.16
CA LYS A 87 8.09 -8.62 -9.41
C LYS A 87 8.62 -10.03 -9.17
N ARG A 88 9.57 -10.19 -8.23
CA ARG A 88 10.14 -11.51 -7.86
C ARG A 88 9.07 -12.48 -7.37
N SER A 89 8.01 -11.97 -6.75
CA SER A 89 6.88 -12.76 -6.25
C SER A 89 5.79 -13.03 -7.30
N GLY A 90 5.95 -12.57 -8.55
CA GLY A 90 4.99 -12.77 -9.63
C GLY A 90 3.64 -12.07 -9.42
N LEU A 91 3.61 -11.00 -8.61
CA LEU A 91 2.37 -10.31 -8.23
C LEU A 91 1.90 -9.28 -9.26
N ILE A 92 2.81 -8.78 -10.11
CA ILE A 92 2.54 -7.69 -11.05
C ILE A 92 2.11 -8.26 -12.40
N LYS A 93 0.99 -7.77 -12.94
CA LYS A 93 0.59 -7.95 -14.35
C LYS A 93 0.39 -6.60 -15.02
N ILE A 94 1.21 -6.30 -16.02
CA ILE A 94 1.06 -5.11 -16.87
C ILE A 94 0.18 -5.47 -18.08
N ASN A 95 -0.82 -4.65 -18.40
CA ASN A 95 -1.59 -4.80 -19.64
C ASN A 95 -0.69 -4.57 -20.86
N ASP A 96 -0.88 -5.32 -21.94
CA ASP A 96 -0.02 -5.28 -23.13
C ASP A 96 0.09 -3.87 -23.73
N GLY A 97 -1.00 -3.10 -23.71
CA GLY A 97 -1.05 -1.69 -24.13
C GLY A 97 -0.32 -0.69 -23.21
N LEU A 98 0.34 -1.15 -22.15
CA LEU A 98 1.16 -0.35 -21.22
C LEU A 98 2.60 -0.89 -21.07
N ARG A 99 3.00 -1.90 -21.87
CA ARG A 99 4.36 -2.47 -21.80
C ARG A 99 5.48 -1.49 -22.13
N MET A 100 5.20 -0.38 -22.83
CA MET A 100 6.18 0.70 -23.06
C MET A 100 6.48 1.53 -21.81
N TYR A 101 5.81 1.25 -20.68
CA TYR A 101 6.07 1.82 -19.36
C TYR A 101 6.49 0.74 -18.35
N ASP A 102 6.92 -0.44 -18.81
CA ASP A 102 7.44 -1.49 -17.94
C ASP A 102 8.74 -1.01 -17.28
N PRO A 103 8.80 -0.84 -15.94
CA PRO A 103 9.97 -0.29 -15.26
C PRO A 103 11.25 -1.07 -15.51
N ASP A 104 11.16 -2.36 -15.88
CA ASP A 104 12.29 -3.19 -16.28
C ASP A 104 13.14 -2.58 -17.41
N GLN A 105 12.55 -1.71 -18.25
CA GLN A 105 13.23 -1.07 -19.39
C GLN A 105 14.15 0.08 -18.97
N VAL A 106 13.96 0.64 -17.78
CA VAL A 106 14.68 1.82 -17.24
C VAL A 106 15.38 1.53 -15.90
N MET A 107 15.42 0.27 -15.47
CA MET A 107 16.13 -0.15 -14.24
C MET A 107 17.55 -0.62 -14.54
N GLN A 108 18.52 -0.07 -13.82
CA GLN A 108 19.94 -0.41 -13.94
C GLN A 108 20.57 -0.77 -12.60
N THR A 109 21.62 -1.60 -12.62
CA THR A 109 22.45 -1.86 -11.44
C THR A 109 23.42 -0.70 -11.25
N ALA A 110 23.17 0.15 -10.25
CA ALA A 110 24.02 1.31 -9.96
C ALA A 110 25.30 0.92 -9.22
N LYS A 111 25.20 -0.02 -8.28
CA LYS A 111 26.34 -0.45 -7.45
C LYS A 111 26.17 -1.89 -6.98
N VAL A 112 27.28 -2.63 -6.94
CA VAL A 112 27.38 -3.89 -6.20
C VAL A 112 28.10 -3.58 -4.90
N ASP A 113 27.49 -3.91 -3.77
CA ASP A 113 28.09 -3.81 -2.43
C ASP A 113 28.13 -5.18 -1.74
N GLU A 114 28.63 -5.22 -0.50
CA GLU A 114 28.76 -6.45 0.30
C GLU A 114 27.40 -7.09 0.68
N ARG A 115 26.28 -6.39 0.45
CA ARG A 115 24.91 -6.84 0.73
C ARG A 115 24.13 -7.19 -0.54
N GLY A 116 24.61 -6.80 -1.71
CA GLY A 116 24.06 -7.24 -2.99
C GLY A 116 24.13 -6.17 -4.09
N GLN A 117 23.19 -6.25 -5.03
CA GLN A 117 23.05 -5.27 -6.12
C GLN A 117 22.06 -4.18 -5.71
N VAL A 118 22.52 -2.93 -5.69
CA VAL A 118 21.67 -1.74 -5.59
C VAL A 118 21.18 -1.38 -6.99
N MET A 119 19.86 -1.36 -7.14
CA MET A 119 19.20 -0.92 -8.37
C MET A 119 18.83 0.56 -8.27
N GLU A 120 18.97 1.29 -9.37
CA GLU A 120 18.50 2.66 -9.55
C GLU A 120 17.82 2.79 -10.93
N PHE A 121 17.23 3.95 -11.21
CA PHE A 121 16.76 4.27 -12.54
C PHE A 121 17.91 4.75 -13.44
N ASP A 122 17.76 4.54 -14.74
CA ASP A 122 18.55 5.24 -15.74
C ASP A 122 18.02 6.67 -15.95
N SER A 123 18.72 7.46 -16.77
CA SER A 123 18.32 8.83 -17.08
C SER A 123 17.10 8.95 -18.00
N ASN A 124 16.53 7.84 -18.47
CA ASN A 124 15.44 7.79 -19.44
C ASN A 124 14.09 7.46 -18.77
N VAL A 125 14.03 7.45 -17.44
CA VAL A 125 12.80 7.22 -16.68
C VAL A 125 11.76 8.33 -16.95
N THR A 126 10.64 7.92 -17.53
CA THR A 126 9.53 8.83 -17.91
C THR A 126 8.39 8.79 -16.89
N ASN A 127 7.50 9.78 -16.98
CA ASN A 127 6.26 9.84 -16.17
C ASN A 127 5.46 8.52 -16.22
N GLY A 128 5.45 7.82 -17.35
CA GLY A 128 4.76 6.55 -17.50
C GLY A 128 5.40 5.41 -16.70
N HIS A 129 6.72 5.29 -16.72
CA HIS A 129 7.45 4.30 -15.92
C HIS A 129 7.21 4.52 -14.42
N LEU A 130 7.34 5.78 -13.95
CA LEU A 130 7.07 6.10 -12.55
C LEU A 130 5.60 5.86 -12.18
N ALA A 131 4.64 6.14 -13.07
CA ALA A 131 3.23 5.87 -12.78
C ALA A 131 2.95 4.38 -12.55
N VAL A 132 3.63 3.48 -13.26
CA VAL A 132 3.58 2.03 -12.98
C VAL A 132 4.18 1.70 -11.61
N LEU A 133 5.32 2.30 -11.27
CA LEU A 133 5.98 2.11 -9.97
C LEU A 133 5.12 2.60 -8.81
N LEU A 134 4.54 3.80 -8.89
CA LEU A 134 3.66 4.37 -7.87
C LEU A 134 2.39 3.54 -7.70
N ALA A 135 1.82 3.00 -8.78
CA ALA A 135 0.72 2.06 -8.70
C ALA A 135 1.10 0.78 -7.92
N VAL A 136 2.27 0.19 -8.17
CA VAL A 136 2.75 -1.00 -7.44
C VAL A 136 3.02 -0.70 -5.96
N TRP A 137 3.57 0.47 -5.65
CA TRP A 137 3.85 0.90 -4.28
C TRP A 137 2.59 1.22 -3.48
N GLY A 138 1.68 1.99 -4.08
CA GLY A 138 0.34 2.27 -3.52
C GLY A 138 -0.44 0.98 -3.26
N ALA A 139 -0.39 0.01 -4.18
CA ALA A 139 -1.02 -1.29 -4.00
C ALA A 139 -0.52 -2.02 -2.74
N ARG A 140 0.79 -1.96 -2.45
CA ARG A 140 1.40 -2.67 -1.32
C ARG A 140 1.15 -1.98 0.01
N LYS A 141 1.12 -0.65 0.05
CA LYS A 141 0.68 0.11 1.22
C LYS A 141 -0.81 -0.11 1.51
N ALA A 142 -1.66 -0.10 0.49
CA ALA A 142 -3.09 -0.43 0.63
C ALA A 142 -3.33 -1.87 1.13
N TYR A 143 -2.61 -2.84 0.56
CA TYR A 143 -2.63 -4.24 1.03
C TYR A 143 -2.20 -4.37 2.49
N GLY A 144 -1.13 -3.69 2.90
CA GLY A 144 -0.65 -3.71 4.28
C GLY A 144 -1.65 -3.14 5.29
N GLY A 145 -2.31 -2.03 4.94
CA GLY A 145 -3.39 -1.46 5.75
C GLY A 145 -4.59 -2.40 5.86
N TYR A 146 -5.03 -2.98 4.73
CA TYR A 146 -6.13 -3.93 4.68
C TYR A 146 -5.87 -5.15 5.58
N VAL A 147 -4.71 -5.82 5.45
CA VAL A 147 -4.35 -7.00 6.26
C VAL A 147 -4.24 -6.68 7.76
N THR A 148 -3.96 -5.42 8.12
CA THR A 148 -3.92 -4.98 9.52
C THR A 148 -5.33 -4.76 10.07
N THR A 149 -6.25 -4.23 9.25
CA THR A 149 -7.65 -3.96 9.64
C THR A 149 -8.46 -5.25 9.72
N ASP A 150 -8.39 -6.13 8.72
CA ASP A 150 -9.07 -7.45 8.73
C ASP A 150 -8.67 -8.31 9.94
N ARG A 151 -7.42 -8.18 10.42
CA ARG A 151 -6.97 -8.84 11.67
C ARG A 151 -7.62 -8.23 12.91
N ALA A 152 -7.63 -6.90 13.00
CA ALA A 152 -8.21 -6.20 14.15
C ALA A 152 -9.73 -6.43 14.26
N GLU A 153 -10.45 -6.59 13.15
CA GLU A 153 -11.88 -6.93 13.17
C GLU A 153 -12.13 -8.40 13.54
N ALA A 154 -11.25 -9.33 13.15
CA ALA A 154 -11.37 -10.74 13.52
C ALA A 154 -11.11 -11.02 15.02
N ASP A 155 -10.31 -10.20 15.69
CA ASP A 155 -9.96 -10.36 17.11
C ASP A 155 -11.03 -9.78 18.08
N ILE A 156 -12.14 -9.22 17.58
CA ILE A 156 -13.19 -8.56 18.40
C ILE A 156 -14.38 -9.48 18.73
N ASP A 157 -14.52 -10.63 18.06
CA ASP A 157 -15.76 -11.43 18.05
C ASP A 157 -15.74 -12.70 18.97
N ASP A 158 -14.79 -12.82 19.90
CA ASP A 158 -14.63 -14.02 20.77
C ASP A 158 -14.33 -13.72 22.26
N ASP A 159 -15.12 -12.86 22.91
CA ASP A 159 -15.24 -12.90 24.40
C ASP A 159 -16.54 -12.25 24.95
N SER A 160 -17.71 -12.79 24.60
CA SER A 160 -19.00 -12.37 25.21
C SER A 160 -19.94 -13.53 25.57
N ALA A 161 -19.40 -14.61 26.16
CA ALA A 161 -20.21 -15.72 26.67
C ALA A 161 -19.77 -16.19 28.08
N LEU A 162 -20.71 -16.09 29.04
CA LEU A 162 -20.67 -16.56 30.44
C LEU A 162 -19.69 -15.89 31.43
N SER A 163 -20.23 -15.02 32.28
CA SER A 163 -20.43 -15.37 33.71
C SER A 163 -21.34 -14.35 34.41
N GLY A 164 -22.63 -14.67 34.52
CA GLY A 164 -23.51 -14.06 35.52
C GLY A 164 -23.53 -14.90 36.80
N TYR A 165 -24.07 -14.33 37.88
CA TYR A 165 -24.06 -14.85 39.27
C TYR A 165 -22.68 -14.76 39.95
N ALA A 166 -22.51 -14.23 41.17
CA ALA A 166 -23.51 -13.82 42.16
C ALA A 166 -23.23 -12.42 42.73
N ASN A 167 -24.30 -11.70 43.03
CA ASN A 167 -24.32 -10.64 44.03
C ASN A 167 -24.47 -11.34 45.40
N ASP A 168 -23.72 -10.93 46.42
CA ASP A 168 -24.25 -10.70 47.78
C ASP A 168 -23.15 -10.16 48.70
N ASN A 169 -23.55 -9.29 49.62
CA ASN A 169 -22.67 -8.71 50.64
C ASN A 169 -22.41 -9.74 51.75
N ASP A 170 -21.27 -9.65 52.46
CA ASP A 170 -21.29 -9.33 53.90
C ASP A 170 -19.89 -9.26 54.56
N PHE A 171 -19.73 -8.20 55.37
CA PHE A 171 -19.02 -8.09 56.67
C PHE A 171 -17.51 -8.40 56.88
N ASP A 172 -16.87 -7.38 57.45
CA ASP A 172 -15.91 -7.36 58.59
C ASP A 172 -14.72 -8.34 58.67
N ALA A 173 -13.51 -7.75 58.67
CA ALA A 173 -12.51 -7.82 59.76
C ALA A 173 -11.20 -7.12 59.30
N MET A 174 -10.94 -5.88 59.71
CA MET A 174 -10.07 -5.54 60.85
C MET A 174 -8.76 -6.37 60.98
N MET A 175 -7.63 -5.69 60.74
CA MET A 175 -6.26 -5.99 61.24
C MET A 175 -6.29 -6.22 62.77
N PRO A 176 -5.37 -6.97 63.45
CA PRO A 176 -3.92 -6.66 63.50
C PRO A 176 -2.90 -7.81 63.81
N PHE A 177 -1.61 -7.40 64.02
CA PHE A 177 -0.42 -8.05 64.64
C PHE A 177 0.24 -9.29 63.96
N SER A 178 1.54 -9.31 63.55
CA SER A 178 2.84 -9.22 64.28
C SER A 178 3.22 -10.50 65.07
N VAL A 179 4.47 -11.00 65.18
CA VAL A 179 5.84 -10.40 65.16
C VAL A 179 6.85 -11.43 64.52
N GLY A 180 7.89 -11.05 63.75
CA GLY A 180 9.29 -10.95 64.26
C GLY A 180 10.34 -11.69 63.41
N GLY A 181 11.60 -11.21 63.40
CA GLY A 181 12.73 -11.76 62.63
C GLY A 181 13.81 -10.73 62.36
#